data_AF-A0A1S8ADQ9-F1
#
_entry.id   AF-A0A1S8ADQ9-F1
#
_cell.length_a   1.000
_cell.length_b   1.000
_cell.length_c   1.000
_cell.angle_alpha   90.00
_cell.angle_beta   90.00
_cell.angle_gamma   90.00
#
_symmetry.space_group_name_H-M   'P 1'
#
loop_
_entity.id
_entity.type
_entity.pdbx_description
1 polymer ?
#
loop_
_entity_poly.entity_id
_entity_poly.type
_entity_poly.pdbx_seq_one_letter_code
_entity_poly.pdbx_strand_id
1 'polypeptide(L)'
;MQQRQTNLPKTLTWLARGPRNQAMSFSGYVINGFRFHTKEAEKSRQDSGVSLEANTICRASARDPTQVVGKVTYYGVLRDILVLDYNTFQVPIFKCDWANIVNGVKVDEGFTLVNLHEGQSQFGNDPFILASQAKQVFYSEDIEKSNWYVVLKAPQRGFQDLLLASESNYNICLPIDISGHETENDNEDEPLRREGVEDIV
;
A
#
# COMPACT_ATOMS: atom_id res chain seq x y z
N MET A 1 13.52 1.20 44.35
CA MET A 1 12.60 0.67 43.33
C MET A 1 13.35 0.65 42.01
N GLN A 2 13.63 -0.54 41.46
CA GLN A 2 14.37 -0.69 40.21
C GLN A 2 13.41 -0.43 39.06
N GLN A 3 13.66 0.61 38.25
CA GLN A 3 12.84 0.89 37.07
C GLN A 3 12.99 -0.29 36.10
N ARG A 4 11.85 -0.86 35.71
CA ARG A 4 11.78 -1.93 34.73
C ARG A 4 12.07 -1.30 33.36
N GLN A 5 13.31 -1.38 32.91
CA GLN A 5 13.70 -0.92 31.58
C GLN A 5 13.10 -1.90 30.57
N THR A 6 11.96 -1.55 30.00
CA THR A 6 11.39 -2.31 28.89
C THR A 6 12.24 -2.02 27.67
N ASN A 7 13.14 -2.95 27.32
CA ASN A 7 13.88 -2.93 26.07
C ASN A 7 12.88 -3.09 24.92
N LEU A 8 12.26 -1.98 24.49
CA LEU A 8 11.46 -1.97 23.28
C LEU A 8 12.37 -2.20 22.08
N PRO A 9 11.96 -3.07 21.12
CA PRO A 9 12.68 -3.19 19.86
C PRO A 9 12.87 -1.81 19.21
N LYS A 10 14.09 -1.52 18.72
CA LYS A 10 14.44 -0.23 18.09
C LYS A 10 13.41 0.19 17.03
N THR A 11 12.90 -0.77 16.25
CA THR A 11 11.84 -0.56 15.25
C THR A 11 10.55 0.00 15.84
N LEU A 12 10.08 -0.55 16.96
CA LEU A 12 8.85 -0.10 17.62
C LEU A 12 9.00 1.32 18.18
N THR A 13 10.19 1.65 18.68
CA THR A 13 10.53 3.01 19.12
C THR A 13 10.46 4.01 17.96
N TRP A 14 11.00 3.66 16.78
CA TRP A 14 10.93 4.54 15.61
C TRP A 14 9.52 4.65 15.03
N LEU A 15 8.75 3.56 14.99
CA LEU A 15 7.33 3.60 14.60
C LEU A 15 6.53 4.56 15.50
N ALA A 16 6.75 4.51 16.81
CA ALA A 16 6.07 5.38 17.77
C ALA A 16 6.47 6.86 17.65
N ARG A 17 7.69 7.15 17.17
CA ARG A 17 8.16 8.53 16.90
C ARG A 17 7.60 9.10 15.60
N GLY A 18 7.17 8.24 14.68
CA GLY A 18 6.73 8.62 13.35
C GLY A 18 7.88 8.80 12.36
N PRO A 19 7.56 8.90 11.06
CA PRO A 19 8.55 9.17 10.02
C PRO A 19 8.98 10.64 10.07
N ARG A 20 10.05 10.97 9.33
CA ARG A 20 10.43 12.36 9.09
C ARG A 20 9.30 13.11 8.38
N ASN A 21 9.18 14.42 8.62
CA ASN A 21 8.17 15.31 8.00
C ASN A 21 8.42 15.60 6.51
N GLN A 22 9.13 14.71 5.81
CA GLN A 22 9.43 14.76 4.39
C GLN A 22 9.37 13.33 3.85
N ALA A 23 8.76 13.15 2.69
CA ALA A 23 8.69 11.87 2.00
C ALA A 23 9.23 12.01 0.58
N MET A 24 9.89 10.96 0.10
CA MET A 24 10.29 10.87 -1.31
C MET A 24 9.10 10.36 -2.12
N SER A 25 8.86 10.95 -3.29
CA SER A 25 7.87 10.46 -4.25
C SER A 25 8.53 9.82 -5.46
N PHE A 26 7.87 8.80 -6.02
CA PHE A 26 8.36 8.06 -7.18
C PHE A 26 7.25 7.89 -8.22
N SER A 27 7.64 7.83 -9.49
CA SER A 27 6.74 7.53 -10.61
C SER A 27 6.59 6.03 -10.87
N GLY A 28 7.49 5.20 -10.34
CA GLY A 28 7.43 3.75 -10.41
C GLY A 28 8.14 3.06 -9.25
N TYR A 29 7.71 1.84 -8.92
CA TYR A 29 8.22 1.07 -7.80
C TYR A 29 8.13 -0.43 -8.09
N VAL A 30 9.17 -1.18 -7.69
CA VAL A 30 9.22 -2.63 -7.86
C VAL A 30 9.22 -3.30 -6.49
N ILE A 31 8.25 -4.15 -6.23
CA ILE A 31 8.12 -4.90 -4.97
C ILE A 31 7.42 -6.23 -5.22
N ASN A 32 7.83 -7.28 -4.51
CA ASN A 32 7.22 -8.61 -4.56
C ASN A 32 7.04 -9.18 -5.99
N GLY A 33 7.99 -8.90 -6.89
CA GLY A 33 7.91 -9.39 -8.27
C GLY A 33 6.92 -8.62 -9.16
N PHE A 34 6.39 -7.49 -8.69
CA PHE A 34 5.52 -6.60 -9.45
C PHE A 34 6.18 -5.26 -9.69
N ARG A 35 5.88 -4.66 -10.84
CA ARG A 35 6.34 -3.33 -11.21
C ARG A 35 5.14 -2.41 -11.35
N PHE A 36 5.04 -1.45 -10.47
CA PHE A 36 3.97 -0.46 -10.47
C PHE A 36 4.47 0.87 -11.05
N HIS A 37 3.60 1.58 -11.76
CA HIS A 37 3.79 3.00 -12.06
C HIS A 37 2.56 3.80 -11.66
N THR A 38 2.76 5.08 -11.36
CA THR A 38 1.64 5.99 -11.15
C THR A 38 0.83 6.15 -12.43
N LYS A 39 -0.46 6.46 -12.30
CA LYS A 39 -1.36 6.69 -13.44
C LYS A 39 -0.87 7.79 -14.39
N GLU A 40 -0.14 8.79 -13.90
CA GLU A 40 0.47 9.81 -14.77
C GLU A 40 1.71 9.30 -15.52
N ALA A 41 2.43 8.34 -14.95
CA ALA A 41 3.65 7.79 -15.53
C ALA A 41 3.40 6.56 -16.41
N GLU A 42 2.25 5.88 -16.24
CA GLU A 42 1.89 4.76 -17.09
C GLU A 42 1.71 5.24 -18.54
N LYS A 43 2.46 4.62 -19.45
CA LYS A 43 2.31 4.84 -20.90
C LYS A 43 1.30 3.82 -21.42
N SER A 44 1.61 3.17 -22.54
CA SER A 44 0.84 2.04 -23.07
C SER A 44 0.91 0.75 -22.22
N ARG A 45 1.54 0.77 -21.03
CA ARG A 45 1.80 -0.43 -20.20
C ARG A 45 0.66 -0.78 -19.23
N GLN A 46 -0.27 0.16 -18.98
CA GLN A 46 -1.41 0.00 -18.06
C GLN A 46 -1.04 -0.58 -16.67
N ASP A 47 0.11 -0.17 -16.14
CA ASP A 47 0.71 -0.75 -14.93
C ASP A 47 0.42 0.01 -13.63
N SER A 48 -0.59 0.90 -13.64
CA SER A 48 -1.11 1.56 -12.44
C SER A 48 -2.20 0.79 -11.71
N GLY A 49 -2.68 -0.33 -12.23
CA GLY A 49 -3.73 -1.11 -11.58
C GLY A 49 -3.23 -1.82 -10.32
N VAL A 50 -3.95 -1.60 -9.21
CA VAL A 50 -3.62 -2.17 -7.89
C VAL A 50 -4.83 -2.90 -7.32
N SER A 51 -4.56 -4.02 -6.66
CA SER A 51 -5.53 -4.69 -5.79
C SER A 51 -4.96 -4.98 -4.41
N LEU A 52 -5.82 -5.00 -3.39
CA LEU A 52 -5.51 -5.35 -2.00
C LEU A 52 -6.53 -6.39 -1.53
N GLU A 53 -6.06 -7.52 -1.02
CA GLU A 53 -6.92 -8.49 -0.32
C GLU A 53 -6.81 -8.23 1.18
N ALA A 54 -7.92 -7.86 1.82
CA ALA A 54 -7.97 -7.57 3.25
C ALA A 54 -9.01 -8.44 3.96
N ASN A 55 -8.72 -8.80 5.20
CA ASN A 55 -9.68 -9.40 6.09
C ASN A 55 -10.53 -8.26 6.71
N THR A 56 -11.83 -8.30 6.50
CA THR A 56 -12.76 -7.29 6.98
C THR A 56 -13.94 -7.94 7.69
N ILE A 57 -14.55 -7.23 8.63
CA ILE A 57 -15.72 -7.70 9.35
C ILE A 57 -16.94 -7.44 8.47
N CYS A 58 -17.56 -8.51 7.98
CA CYS A 58 -18.75 -8.50 7.14
C CYS A 58 -19.95 -9.06 7.90
N ARG A 59 -21.15 -8.82 7.36
CA ARG A 59 -22.35 -9.58 7.78
C ARG A 59 -22.32 -10.96 7.13
N ALA A 60 -22.76 -11.98 7.87
CA ALA A 60 -22.84 -13.34 7.34
C ALA A 60 -23.79 -13.46 6.14
N SER A 61 -24.87 -12.66 6.11
CA SER A 61 -25.71 -12.48 4.93
C SER A 61 -26.52 -11.18 4.99
N ALA A 62 -27.24 -10.84 3.92
CA ALA A 62 -28.17 -9.71 3.94
C ALA A 62 -29.28 -9.84 5.01
N ARG A 63 -29.60 -11.07 5.43
CA ARG A 63 -30.66 -11.38 6.42
C ARG A 63 -30.12 -11.73 7.80
N ASP A 64 -28.80 -11.89 7.95
CA ASP A 64 -28.15 -12.30 9.18
C ASP A 64 -27.19 -11.20 9.65
N PRO A 65 -27.48 -10.52 10.78
CA PRO A 65 -26.64 -9.45 11.29
C PRO A 65 -25.36 -9.94 11.97
N THR A 66 -25.13 -11.26 12.09
CA THR A 66 -23.91 -11.80 12.69
C THR A 66 -22.67 -11.31 11.92
N GLN A 67 -21.67 -10.88 12.69
CA GLN A 67 -20.41 -10.39 12.17
C GLN A 67 -19.45 -11.57 11.98
N VAL A 68 -18.93 -11.71 10.77
CA VAL A 68 -17.94 -12.71 10.39
C VAL A 68 -16.76 -12.04 9.69
N VAL A 69 -15.57 -12.58 9.86
CA VAL A 69 -14.40 -12.10 9.12
C VAL A 69 -14.46 -12.67 7.71
N GLY A 70 -14.60 -11.80 6.72
CA GLY A 70 -14.58 -12.11 5.29
C GLY A 70 -13.32 -11.56 4.63
N LYS A 71 -12.89 -12.22 3.55
CA LYS A 71 -11.87 -11.66 2.65
C LYS A 71 -12.56 -10.79 1.61
N VAL A 72 -12.12 -9.54 1.51
CA VAL A 72 -12.58 -8.59 0.49
C VAL A 72 -11.39 -8.11 -0.31
N THR A 73 -11.55 -8.08 -1.64
CA THR A 73 -10.56 -7.52 -2.55
C THR A 73 -10.98 -6.11 -2.94
N TYR A 74 -10.10 -5.17 -2.71
CA TYR A 74 -10.21 -3.78 -3.12
C TYR A 74 -9.45 -3.60 -4.43
N TYR A 75 -10.01 -2.82 -5.34
CA TYR A 75 -9.42 -2.53 -6.64
C TYR A 75 -9.29 -1.03 -6.81
N GLY A 76 -8.18 -0.58 -7.35
CA GLY A 76 -7.92 0.84 -7.54
C GLY A 76 -6.85 1.15 -8.56
N VAL A 77 -6.59 2.44 -8.70
CA VAL A 77 -5.59 3.01 -9.59
C VAL A 77 -4.53 3.73 -8.76
N LEU A 78 -3.27 3.38 -8.95
CA LEU A 78 -2.13 3.97 -8.27
C LEU A 78 -1.93 5.42 -8.71
N ARG A 79 -2.00 6.36 -7.76
CA ARG A 79 -1.81 7.80 -8.00
C ARG A 79 -0.43 8.27 -7.57
N ASP A 80 -0.07 7.99 -6.33
CA ASP A 80 1.19 8.44 -5.75
C ASP A 80 1.92 7.26 -5.11
N ILE A 81 3.24 7.23 -5.26
CA ILE A 81 4.13 6.33 -4.51
C ILE A 81 4.96 7.19 -3.59
N LEU A 82 4.87 6.96 -2.28
CA LEU A 82 5.67 7.66 -1.29
C LEU A 82 6.54 6.67 -0.50
N VAL A 83 7.75 7.09 -0.14
CA VAL A 83 8.61 6.33 0.77
C VAL A 83 8.80 7.15 2.04
N LEU A 84 8.28 6.62 3.15
CA LEU A 84 8.39 7.20 4.48
C LEU A 84 9.74 6.82 5.11
N ASP A 85 10.53 7.80 5.54
CA ASP A 85 11.83 7.60 6.19
C ASP A 85 11.69 7.64 7.72
N TYR A 86 11.97 6.51 8.39
CA TYR A 86 11.98 6.36 9.86
C TYR A 86 13.41 6.41 10.44
N ASN A 87 14.36 7.01 9.71
CA ASN A 87 15.81 7.08 9.98
C ASN A 87 16.54 5.74 9.88
N THR A 88 15.98 4.67 10.45
CA THR A 88 16.59 3.33 10.45
C THR A 88 16.02 2.40 9.39
N PHE A 89 14.80 2.66 8.93
CA PHE A 89 14.16 1.90 7.87
C PHE A 89 13.24 2.81 7.06
N GLN A 90 12.85 2.33 5.89
CA GLN A 90 11.93 3.01 4.99
C GLN A 90 10.66 2.18 4.79
N VAL A 91 9.52 2.86 4.69
CA VAL A 91 8.22 2.22 4.46
C VAL A 91 7.60 2.79 3.18
N PRO A 92 7.56 2.01 2.08
CA PRO A 92 6.86 2.41 0.87
C PRO A 92 5.34 2.29 1.04
N ILE A 93 4.62 3.36 0.73
CA ILE A 93 3.16 3.42 0.72
C ILE A 93 2.65 3.87 -0.66
N PHE A 94 1.51 3.31 -1.06
CA PHE A 94 0.84 3.63 -2.30
C PHE A 94 -0.45 4.35 -1.99
N LYS A 95 -0.66 5.51 -2.63
CA LYS A 95 -1.94 6.19 -2.65
C LYS A 95 -2.73 5.72 -3.86
N CYS A 96 -3.93 5.23 -3.65
CA CYS A 96 -4.77 4.70 -4.70
C CYS A 96 -6.13 5.40 -4.73
N ASP A 97 -6.64 5.61 -5.93
CA ASP A 97 -8.05 5.88 -6.15
C ASP A 97 -8.77 4.53 -6.15
N TRP A 98 -9.53 4.26 -5.09
CA TRP A 98 -10.25 3.00 -4.91
C TRP A 98 -11.63 3.03 -5.57
N ALA A 99 -11.98 1.92 -6.21
CA ALA A 99 -13.34 1.67 -6.68
C ALA A 99 -14.30 1.46 -5.51
N ASN A 100 -15.58 1.78 -5.71
CA ASN A 100 -16.60 1.52 -4.71
C ASN A 100 -16.75 0.01 -4.45
N ILE A 101 -16.64 -0.43 -3.18
CA ILE A 101 -16.75 -1.86 -2.83
C ILE A 101 -18.17 -2.42 -2.91
N VAL A 102 -19.19 -1.57 -2.78
CA VAL A 102 -20.60 -2.00 -2.73
C VAL A 102 -21.19 -2.06 -4.14
N ASN A 103 -20.97 -1.01 -4.95
CA ASN A 103 -21.58 -0.86 -6.27
C ASN A 103 -20.56 -0.82 -7.41
N GLY A 104 -19.26 -0.72 -7.12
CA GLY A 104 -18.21 -0.57 -8.11
C GLY A 104 -17.48 -1.88 -8.44
N VAL A 105 -17.90 -3.01 -7.87
CA VAL A 105 -17.33 -4.33 -8.17
C VAL A 105 -18.46 -5.33 -8.37
N LYS A 106 -18.42 -6.07 -9.47
CA LYS A 106 -19.35 -7.18 -9.75
C LYS A 106 -18.62 -8.34 -10.41
N VAL A 107 -19.26 -9.51 -10.39
CA VAL A 107 -18.81 -10.67 -11.16
C VAL A 107 -19.86 -10.97 -12.22
N ASP A 108 -19.44 -11.03 -13.47
CA ASP A 108 -20.28 -11.36 -14.62
C ASP A 108 -19.58 -12.40 -15.49
N GLU A 109 -20.30 -13.47 -15.85
CA GLU A 109 -19.76 -14.61 -16.62
C GLU A 109 -18.40 -15.17 -16.12
N GLY A 110 -18.14 -15.07 -14.82
CA GLY A 110 -16.89 -15.51 -14.19
C GLY A 110 -15.74 -14.49 -14.22
N PHE A 111 -15.93 -13.33 -14.85
CA PHE A 111 -15.01 -12.21 -14.84
C PHE A 111 -15.33 -11.24 -13.71
N THR A 112 -14.30 -10.69 -13.08
CA THR A 112 -14.47 -9.57 -12.14
C THR A 112 -14.48 -8.27 -12.94
N LEU A 113 -15.54 -7.48 -12.81
CA LEU A 113 -15.65 -6.16 -13.40
C LEU A 113 -15.60 -5.09 -12.32
N VAL A 114 -14.87 -4.02 -12.61
CA VAL A 114 -14.67 -2.90 -11.70
C VAL A 114 -15.06 -1.60 -12.39
N ASN A 115 -15.83 -0.77 -11.72
CA ASN A 115 -16.11 0.60 -12.12
C ASN A 115 -15.11 1.54 -11.45
N LEU A 116 -14.18 2.09 -12.24
CA LEU A 116 -13.12 2.98 -11.76
C LEU A 116 -13.52 4.47 -11.72
N HIS A 117 -14.70 4.79 -12.24
CA HIS A 117 -15.25 6.16 -12.23
C HIS A 117 -16.09 6.44 -10.98
N GLU A 118 -16.61 5.39 -10.33
CA GLU A 118 -17.43 5.49 -9.12
C GLU A 118 -16.65 5.08 -7.87
N GLY A 119 -16.78 5.85 -6.78
CA GLY A 119 -16.28 5.45 -5.46
C GLY A 119 -15.12 6.23 -4.87
N GLN A 120 -14.56 7.22 -5.60
CA GLN A 120 -13.46 8.04 -5.08
C GLN A 120 -13.77 8.72 -3.73
N SER A 121 -15.04 9.04 -3.46
CA SER A 121 -15.46 9.64 -2.18
C SER A 121 -15.50 8.65 -1.01
N GLN A 122 -15.71 7.35 -1.25
CA GLN A 122 -15.80 6.34 -0.18
C GLN A 122 -14.48 6.20 0.58
N PHE A 123 -13.37 6.37 -0.12
CA PHE A 123 -12.02 6.18 0.41
C PHE A 123 -11.19 7.48 0.45
N GLY A 124 -11.84 8.65 0.36
CA GLY A 124 -11.13 9.93 0.37
C GLY A 124 -10.27 10.15 1.63
N ASN A 125 -10.67 9.55 2.76
CA ASN A 125 -9.93 9.63 4.03
C ASN A 125 -8.96 8.46 4.26
N ASP A 126 -9.01 7.41 3.45
CA ASP A 126 -8.16 6.22 3.58
C ASP A 126 -7.65 5.73 2.21
N PRO A 127 -6.83 6.54 1.51
CA PRO A 127 -6.36 6.19 0.16
C PRO A 127 -5.07 5.37 0.17
N PHE A 128 -4.40 5.22 1.32
CA PHE A 128 -3.05 4.67 1.40
C PHE A 128 -3.02 3.20 1.79
N ILE A 129 -2.14 2.43 1.14
CA ILE A 129 -1.81 1.06 1.54
C ILE A 129 -0.29 0.89 1.63
N LEU A 130 0.17 -0.14 2.34
CA LEU A 130 1.57 -0.55 2.25
C LEU A 130 1.83 -1.13 0.86
N ALA A 131 2.93 -0.72 0.22
CA ALA A 131 3.30 -1.27 -1.09
C ALA A 131 3.52 -2.79 -1.04
N SER A 132 3.95 -3.32 0.11
CA SER A 132 4.14 -4.76 0.34
C SER A 132 2.85 -5.58 0.30
N GLN A 133 1.69 -4.94 0.46
CA GLN A 133 0.37 -5.59 0.40
C GLN A 133 -0.28 -5.49 -0.99
N ALA A 134 0.25 -4.62 -1.86
CA ALA A 134 -0.27 -4.39 -3.19
C ALA A 134 -0.01 -5.59 -4.12
N LYS A 135 -1.04 -5.98 -4.88
CA LYS A 135 -0.92 -6.89 -6.03
C LYS A 135 -1.22 -6.12 -7.30
N GLN A 136 -0.47 -6.40 -8.37
CA GLN A 136 -0.70 -5.74 -9.66
C GLN A 136 -1.88 -6.37 -10.42
N VAL A 137 -2.71 -5.51 -11.00
CA VAL A 137 -3.79 -5.88 -11.91
C VAL A 137 -3.77 -4.99 -13.15
N PHE A 138 -4.36 -5.46 -14.24
CA PHE A 138 -4.62 -4.68 -15.44
C PHE A 138 -6.13 -4.54 -15.64
N TYR A 139 -6.54 -3.44 -16.26
CA TYR A 139 -7.93 -3.14 -16.55
C TYR A 139 -8.14 -3.13 -18.07
N SER A 140 -8.94 -4.07 -18.55
CA SER A 140 -9.39 -4.11 -19.95
C SER A 140 -10.76 -3.49 -20.04
N GLU A 141 -10.95 -2.55 -20.96
CA GLU A 141 -12.26 -1.94 -21.22
C GLU A 141 -13.21 -2.99 -21.79
N ASP A 142 -14.41 -3.07 -21.23
CA ASP A 142 -15.48 -3.94 -21.69
C ASP A 142 -16.42 -3.15 -22.61
N ILE A 143 -16.14 -3.19 -23.92
CA ILE A 143 -16.91 -2.51 -24.98
C ILE A 143 -16.77 -0.96 -24.91
N GLU A 144 -16.73 -0.29 -26.07
CA GLU A 144 -16.37 1.14 -26.21
C GLU A 144 -17.26 2.19 -25.49
N LYS A 145 -18.17 1.80 -24.57
CA LYS A 145 -19.08 2.72 -23.87
C LYS A 145 -19.40 2.36 -22.41
N SER A 146 -18.73 1.36 -21.83
CA SER A 146 -19.01 0.94 -20.45
C SER A 146 -18.01 1.54 -19.47
N ASN A 147 -18.48 2.02 -18.31
CA ASN A 147 -17.59 2.42 -17.20
C ASN A 147 -17.02 1.20 -16.44
N TRP A 148 -17.23 -0.01 -16.95
CA TRP A 148 -16.82 -1.26 -16.34
C TRP A 148 -15.59 -1.82 -17.03
N TYR A 149 -14.61 -2.20 -16.23
CA TYR A 149 -13.35 -2.79 -16.69
C TYR A 149 -13.21 -4.21 -16.20
N VAL A 150 -12.85 -5.13 -17.08
CA VAL A 150 -12.45 -6.49 -16.71
C VAL A 150 -11.10 -6.44 -16.01
N VAL A 151 -11.01 -7.06 -14.84
CA VAL A 151 -9.77 -7.16 -14.07
C VAL A 151 -8.95 -8.37 -14.50
N LEU A 152 -7.72 -8.12 -14.92
CA LEU A 152 -6.74 -9.14 -15.26
C LEU A 152 -5.65 -9.15 -14.19
N LYS A 153 -5.49 -10.27 -13.47
CA LYS A 153 -4.43 -10.40 -12.45
C LYS A 153 -3.07 -10.52 -13.12
N ALA A 154 -2.10 -9.72 -12.69
CA ALA A 154 -0.75 -9.85 -13.19
C ALA A 154 -0.10 -11.14 -12.64
N PRO A 155 0.61 -11.91 -13.47
CA PRO A 155 1.45 -12.98 -12.96
C PRO A 155 2.59 -12.38 -12.15
N GLN A 156 2.94 -13.04 -11.04
CA GLN A 156 4.16 -12.70 -10.30
C GLN A 156 5.36 -12.98 -11.21
N ARG A 157 6.19 -11.98 -11.48
CA ARG A 157 7.41 -12.12 -12.27
C ARG A 157 8.62 -12.23 -11.33
N GLY A 158 9.64 -12.98 -11.74
CA GLY A 158 10.90 -12.96 -11.01
C GLY A 158 11.52 -11.56 -11.01
N PHE A 159 12.24 -11.22 -9.95
CA PHE A 159 12.94 -9.92 -9.88
C PHE A 159 13.94 -9.75 -11.04
N GLN A 160 14.63 -10.83 -11.42
CA GLN A 160 15.55 -10.86 -12.56
C GLN A 160 14.82 -10.53 -13.88
N ASP A 161 13.61 -11.08 -14.08
CA ASP A 161 12.81 -10.86 -15.28
C ASP A 161 12.36 -9.39 -15.40
N LEU A 162 12.07 -8.74 -14.27
CA LEU A 162 11.70 -7.33 -14.23
C LEU A 162 12.89 -6.41 -14.53
N LEU A 163 14.09 -6.80 -14.09
CA LEU A 163 15.32 -6.04 -14.32
C LEU A 163 15.69 -6.04 -15.82
N LEU A 164 15.57 -7.21 -16.47
CA LEU A 164 15.76 -7.37 -17.92
C LEU A 164 14.72 -6.59 -18.73
N ALA A 165 13.48 -6.48 -18.24
CA ALA A 165 12.45 -5.66 -18.89
C ALA A 165 12.63 -4.14 -18.68
N SER A 166 13.67 -3.71 -17.95
CA SER A 166 13.84 -2.35 -17.41
C SER A 166 15.07 -1.60 -17.90
N GLU A 167 15.71 -2.00 -19.00
CA GLU A 167 16.92 -1.37 -19.59
C GLU A 167 16.76 0.12 -20.01
N SER A 168 15.75 0.83 -19.49
CA SER A 168 15.59 2.28 -19.53
C SER A 168 15.49 2.83 -18.10
N ASN A 169 16.62 3.34 -17.57
CA ASN A 169 16.80 4.26 -16.43
C ASN A 169 15.62 4.48 -15.45
N TYR A 170 15.42 3.59 -14.48
CA TYR A 170 14.72 3.92 -13.23
C TYR A 170 15.47 3.34 -12.03
N ASN A 171 15.64 4.15 -10.98
CA ASN A 171 16.22 3.72 -9.70
C ASN A 171 15.30 2.64 -9.08
N ILE A 172 15.78 1.39 -9.08
CA ILE A 172 15.10 0.27 -8.42
C ILE A 172 15.30 0.44 -6.91
N CYS A 173 14.22 0.71 -6.18
CA CYS A 173 14.23 0.67 -4.72
C CYS A 173 14.03 -0.80 -4.29
N LEU A 174 15.06 -1.40 -3.69
CA LEU A 174 14.99 -2.78 -3.19
C LEU A 174 14.11 -2.82 -1.93
N PRO A 175 13.20 -3.81 -1.78
CA PRO A 175 12.40 -3.95 -0.58
C PRO A 175 13.29 -4.24 0.63
N ILE A 176 12.98 -3.59 1.76
CA ILE A 176 13.56 -3.91 3.07
C ILE A 176 12.86 -5.16 3.59
N ASP A 177 13.62 -6.23 3.81
CA ASP A 177 13.16 -7.40 4.54
C ASP A 177 13.14 -7.09 6.05
N ILE A 178 11.94 -6.88 6.60
CA ILE A 178 11.74 -6.54 8.02
C ILE A 178 11.90 -7.78 8.91
N SER A 179 12.11 -8.98 8.34
CA SER A 179 12.21 -10.22 9.12
C SER A 179 13.61 -10.51 9.69
N GLY A 180 14.64 -9.77 9.27
CA GLY A 180 16.02 -9.97 9.72
C GLY A 180 16.67 -8.70 10.24
N HIS A 181 16.56 -8.42 11.54
CA HIS A 181 17.53 -7.54 12.18
C HIS A 181 18.13 -8.23 13.41
N GLU A 182 19.35 -8.71 13.21
CA GLU A 182 20.29 -9.05 14.27
C GLU A 182 20.57 -7.79 15.10
N THR A 183 20.59 -7.99 16.41
CA THR A 183 20.79 -6.95 17.42
C THR A 183 22.26 -6.55 17.45
N GLU A 184 22.64 -5.53 16.70
CA GLU A 184 23.89 -4.80 16.98
C GLU A 184 23.61 -3.60 17.89
N ASN A 185 24.41 -3.59 18.95
CA ASN A 185 24.15 -2.98 20.23
C ASN A 185 25.11 -1.80 20.40
N ASP A 186 24.87 -0.72 19.66
CA ASP A 186 25.63 0.51 19.85
C ASP A 186 24.90 1.43 20.82
N ASN A 187 25.48 1.50 22.03
CA ASN A 187 25.17 2.44 23.09
C ASN A 187 25.77 3.80 22.74
N GLU A 188 24.95 4.82 22.57
CA GLU A 188 25.34 6.21 22.82
C GLU A 188 24.12 6.89 23.47
N ASP A 189 24.28 7.24 24.74
CA ASP A 189 23.28 7.86 25.61
C ASP A 189 22.98 9.31 25.20
N GLU A 190 21.69 9.68 25.08
CA GLU A 190 21.27 11.10 25.05
C GLU A 190 19.90 11.25 25.75
N PRO A 191 19.82 11.98 26.88
CA PRO A 191 18.60 12.07 27.68
C PRO A 191 17.76 13.30 27.27
N LEU A 192 16.82 13.12 26.35
CA LEU A 192 15.90 14.21 25.97
C LEU A 192 14.74 14.33 26.97
N ARG A 193 14.87 15.32 27.87
CA ARG A 193 13.79 15.86 28.70
C ARG A 193 12.70 16.46 27.81
N ARG A 194 11.44 16.21 28.15
CA ARG A 194 10.27 16.92 27.59
C ARG A 194 10.13 18.26 28.31
N GLU A 195 10.20 19.37 27.58
CA GLU A 195 9.81 20.69 28.08
C GLU A 195 8.48 21.13 27.45
N GLY A 196 7.56 21.58 28.33
CA GLY A 196 6.58 22.63 28.07
C GLY A 196 5.36 22.30 27.20
N VAL A 197 4.24 21.96 27.83
CA VAL A 197 2.91 22.39 27.35
C VAL A 197 2.51 23.53 28.28
N GLU A 198 2.40 24.75 27.76
CA GLU A 198 1.81 25.88 28.49
C GLU A 198 0.28 25.79 28.43
N ASP A 199 -0.34 25.96 29.59
CA ASP A 199 -1.78 26.04 29.78
C ASP A 199 -2.35 27.29 29.09
N ILE A 200 -3.41 27.11 28.30
CA ILE A 200 -4.22 28.23 27.81
C ILE A 200 -5.40 28.40 28.76
N VAL A 201 -5.47 29.60 29.36
CA VAL A 201 -6.56 30.12 30.21
C VAL A 201 -7.88 30.20 29.45
#